data_AF-A0ABD5SB00-F1
#
_entry.id   AF-A0ABD5SB00-F1
#
_cell.length_a   1.000
_cell.length_b   1.000
_cell.length_c   1.000
_cell.angle_alpha   90.00
_cell.angle_beta   90.00
_cell.angle_gamma   90.00
#
_symmetry.space_group_name_H-M   'P 1'
#
loop_
_entity.id
_entity.type
_entity.pdbx_description
1 polymer ?
#
loop_
_entity_poly.entity_id
_entity_poly.type
_entity_poly.pdbx_seq_one_letter_code
_entity_poly.pdbx_strand_id
1 'polypeptide(L)' 'MTTPTLRIGGGTDGGDAAVPAPIPPDDPEAWYAPDVRAQYESAPGVVATIRERDGGRFSYDAREPPLSPA' A
#
# COMPACT_ATOMS: atom_id res chain seq x y z
N MET A 1 6.38 9.20 -26.52
CA MET A 1 6.29 8.84 -25.09
C MET A 1 5.04 7.97 -24.94
N THR A 2 5.22 6.66 -24.74
CA THR A 2 4.10 5.72 -24.64
C THR A 2 3.52 5.77 -23.23
N THR A 3 2.27 6.21 -23.10
CA THR A 3 1.54 6.14 -21.83
C THR A 3 1.29 4.67 -21.50
N PRO A 4 1.76 4.14 -20.37
CA PRO A 4 1.44 2.78 -19.97
C PRO A 4 -0.06 2.71 -19.62
N THR A 5 -0.86 2.15 -20.52
CA THR A 5 -2.27 1.85 -20.24
C THR A 5 -2.35 0.55 -19.45
N LEU A 6 -2.78 0.64 -18.19
CA LEU A 6 -3.10 -0.52 -17.38
C LEU A 6 -4.24 -1.31 -18.05
N ARG A 7 -3.92 -2.52 -18.54
CA ARG A 7 -4.91 -3.47 -19.09
C ARG A 7 -5.27 -4.46 -17.99
N ILE A 8 -6.49 -4.37 -17.47
CA ILE A 8 -7.05 -5.38 -16.56
C ILE A 8 -7.47 -6.58 -17.43
N GLY A 9 -6.80 -7.72 -17.29
CA GLY A 9 -7.15 -8.95 -18.01
C GLY A 9 -8.50 -9.49 -17.55
N GLY A 10 -9.38 -9.84 -18.50
CA GLY A 10 -10.67 -10.47 -18.21
C GLY A 10 -10.45 -11.88 -17.67
N GLY A 11 -10.59 -12.03 -16.35
CA GLY A 11 -10.55 -13.32 -15.68
C GLY A 11 -11.77 -14.16 -16.04
N THR A 12 -11.53 -15.43 -16.34
CA THR A 12 -12.57 -16.42 -16.65
C THR A 12 -13.47 -16.65 -15.44
N ASP A 13 -14.77 -16.54 -15.66
CA ASP A 13 -15.85 -16.73 -14.69
C ASP A 13 -15.84 -18.17 -14.15
N GLY A 14 -15.53 -18.36 -12.86
CA GLY A 14 -15.39 -19.71 -12.30
C GLY A 14 -14.90 -19.79 -10.86
N GLY A 15 -15.58 -19.12 -9.92
CA GLY A 15 -15.43 -19.33 -8.48
C GLY A 15 -15.18 -18.05 -7.71
N ASP A 16 -16.24 -17.47 -7.14
CA ASP A 16 -16.26 -16.51 -6.01
C ASP A 16 -14.99 -15.65 -5.84
N ALA A 17 -14.61 -14.88 -6.87
CA ALA A 17 -13.55 -13.89 -6.78
C ALA A 17 -14.09 -12.62 -6.11
N ALA A 18 -14.66 -12.77 -4.92
CA ALA A 18 -15.11 -11.63 -4.13
C ALA A 18 -13.86 -10.84 -3.70
N VAL A 19 -13.79 -9.58 -4.12
CA VAL A 19 -12.79 -8.64 -3.62
C VAL A 19 -12.93 -8.63 -2.09
N PRO A 20 -11.85 -8.82 -1.32
CA PRO A 20 -11.93 -8.78 0.13
C PRO A 20 -12.48 -7.42 0.56
N ALA A 21 -13.25 -7.44 1.66
CA ALA A 21 -13.77 -6.20 2.23
C ALA A 21 -12.61 -5.22 2.48
N PRO A 22 -12.82 -3.91 2.26
CA PRO A 22 -11.80 -2.91 2.56
C PRO A 22 -11.43 -2.98 4.05
N ILE A 23 -10.18 -2.69 4.35
CA ILE A 23 -9.67 -2.64 5.72
C ILE A 23 -10.45 -1.56 6.50
N PRO A 24 -10.82 -1.76 7.78
CA PRO A 24 -11.48 -0.69 8.56
C PRO A 24 -10.65 0.60 8.63
N PRO A 25 -11.28 1.79 8.70
CA PRO A 25 -10.56 3.07 8.79
C PRO A 25 -9.66 3.19 10.02
N ASP A 26 -10.06 2.58 11.13
CA ASP A 26 -9.30 2.60 12.38
C ASP A 26 -8.29 1.46 12.49
N ASP A 27 -8.18 0.61 11.47
CA ASP A 27 -7.18 -0.45 11.43
C ASP A 27 -5.79 0.16 11.22
N PRO A 28 -4.79 -0.16 12.06
CA PRO A 28 -3.46 0.41 11.90
C PRO A 28 -2.81 0.00 10.57
N GLU A 29 -3.14 -1.12 9.96
CA GLU A 29 -2.58 -1.49 8.65
C GLU A 29 -3.22 -0.73 7.49
N ALA A 30 -4.32 0.00 7.74
CA ALA A 30 -4.92 0.84 6.72
C ALA A 30 -4.04 2.05 6.39
N TRP A 31 -3.86 2.32 5.09
CA TRP A 31 -3.13 3.51 4.61
C TRP A 31 -3.85 4.84 4.93
N TYR A 32 -5.15 4.78 5.25
CA TYR A 32 -5.98 5.90 5.71
C TYR A 32 -6.19 5.93 7.23
N ALA A 33 -5.46 5.11 7.99
CA ALA A 33 -5.52 5.18 9.44
C ALA A 33 -5.16 6.60 9.91
N PRO A 34 -5.89 7.16 10.90
CA PRO A 34 -5.74 8.56 11.29
C PRO A 34 -4.35 8.90 11.86
N ASP A 35 -3.59 7.90 12.30
CA ASP A 35 -2.21 8.04 12.77
C ASP A 35 -1.20 8.12 11.61
N VAL A 36 -1.56 7.70 10.39
CA VAL A 36 -0.71 7.84 9.20
C VAL A 36 -0.68 9.31 8.76
N ARG A 37 0.52 9.90 8.75
CA ARG A 37 0.71 11.32 8.42
C ARG A 37 1.20 11.56 7.01
N ALA A 38 2.00 10.64 6.50
CA ALA A 38 2.44 10.69 5.12
C ALA A 38 2.77 9.28 4.64
N GLN A 39 2.44 9.00 3.39
CA GLN A 39 2.92 7.83 2.68
C GLN A 39 3.34 8.27 1.27
N TYR A 40 4.60 8.03 0.92
CA TYR A 40 5.15 8.48 -0.37
C TYR A 40 6.29 7.58 -0.83
N GLU A 41 6.54 7.60 -2.14
CA GLU A 41 7.67 6.93 -2.76
C GLU A 41 8.95 7.74 -2.49
N SER A 42 9.84 7.21 -1.66
CA SER A 42 11.11 7.87 -1.35
C SER A 42 12.19 7.59 -2.39
N ALA A 43 12.09 6.43 -3.05
CA ALA A 43 12.91 5.97 -4.16
C ALA A 43 12.09 4.98 -5.01
N PRO A 44 12.48 4.71 -6.28
CA PRO A 44 11.74 3.80 -7.15
C PRO A 44 11.35 2.47 -6.49
N GLY A 45 10.05 2.24 -6.30
CA GLY A 45 9.49 1.04 -5.68
C GLY A 45 9.51 0.99 -4.15
N VAL A 46 10.12 1.96 -3.47
CA VAL A 46 10.22 2.04 -2.00
C VAL A 46 9.20 3.04 -1.47
N VAL A 47 8.24 2.56 -0.70
CA VAL A 47 7.20 3.40 -0.09
C VAL A 47 7.50 3.60 1.38
N ALA A 48 7.77 4.84 1.77
CA ALA A 48 7.92 5.25 3.16
C ALA A 48 6.55 5.57 3.77
N THR A 49 6.29 5.10 4.98
CA THR A 49 5.10 5.43 5.77
C THR A 49 5.52 6.06 7.09
N ILE A 50 5.00 7.25 7.36
CA ILE A 50 5.24 8.01 8.60
C ILE A 50 3.96 7.94 9.43
N ARG A 51 4.07 7.41 10.64
CA ARG A 51 2.95 7.30 11.60
C ARG A 51 3.25 8.13 12.84
N GLU A 52 2.28 8.92 13.28
CA GLU A 52 2.34 9.53 14.60
C GLU A 52 2.13 8.48 15.69
N ARG A 53 2.87 8.64 16.78
CA ARG A 53 2.74 7.88 18.02
C ARG A 53 2.47 8.86 19.16
N ASP A 54 2.07 8.30 20.29
CA ASP A 54 1.77 9.07 21.49
C ASP A 54 2.94 10.00 21.88
N GLY A 55 2.58 11.18 22.38
CA GLY A 55 3.55 12.17 22.85
C GLY A 55 4.34 12.86 21.73
N GLY A 56 3.77 12.99 20.53
CA GLY A 56 4.39 13.69 19.40
C GLY A 56 5.58 12.97 18.79
N ARG A 57 5.69 11.65 19.01
CA ARG A 57 6.72 10.81 18.42
C ARG A 57 6.26 10.30 17.05
N PHE A 58 7.20 9.83 16.24
CA PHE A 58 6.92 9.24 14.95
C PHE A 58 7.59 7.88 14.80
N SER A 59 6.89 6.95 14.16
CA SER A 59 7.49 5.71 13.64
C SER A 59 7.56 5.77 12.12
N TYR A 60 8.62 5.18 11.58
CA TYR A 60 8.93 5.15 10.16
C TYR A 60 8.98 3.69 9.71
N ASP A 61 8.23 3.37 8.67
CA ASP A 61 8.20 2.06 8.05
C ASP A 61 8.50 2.18 6.54
N ALA A 62 9.13 1.17 5.96
CA ALA A 62 9.46 1.15 4.55
C ALA A 62 9.01 -0.17 3.92
N ARG A 63 8.18 -0.08 2.90
CA ARG A 63 7.85 -1.20 2.03
C ARG A 63 8.79 -1.19 0.83
N GLU A 64 9.73 -2.13 0.83
CA GLU A 64 10.67 -2.32 -0.27
C GLU A 64 10.10 -3.24 -1.36
N PRO A 65 10.53 -3.08 -2.62
CA PRO A 65 10.19 -4.04 -3.65
C PRO A 65 10.85 -5.40 -3.36
N PRO A 66 10.20 -6.52 -3.70
CA PRO A 66 10.80 -7.82 -3.51
C PRO A 66 12.09 -7.94 -4.31
N LEU A 67 13.12 -8.51 -3.69
CA LEU A 67 14.37 -8.81 -4.39
C LEU A 67 14.13 -9.92 -5.41
N SER A 68 14.77 -9.83 -6.57
CA SER A 68 14.83 -10.94 -7.51
C SER A 68 15.48 -12.16 -6.83
N PRO A 69 15.03 -13.38 -7.15
CA PRO A 69 15.73 -14.59 -6.71
C PRO A 69 17.20 -14.56 -7.18
N ALA A 70 18.07 -15.14 -6.34
CA ALA A 70 19.51 -15.22 -6.61
C ALA A 70 19.85 -16.17 -7.76
#